data_AF-A0AB39T6S7-F1
#
_entry.id   AF-A0AB39T6S7-F1
#
_cell.length_a   1.000
_cell.length_b   1.000
_cell.length_c   1.000
_cell.angle_alpha   90.00
_cell.angle_beta   90.00
_cell.angle_gamma   90.00
#
_symmetry.space_group_name_H-M   'P 1'
#
loop_
_entity.id
_entity.type
_entity.pdbx_description
1 polymer ?
#
loop_
_entity_poly.entity_id
_entity_poly.type
_entity_poly.pdbx_seq_one_letter_code
_entity_poly.pdbx_strand_id
1 'polypeptide(L)'
;MNAGAAEMARHVKLVAKGGKGWIGYWLHPDEPSERAWRLIELDTEFTFWPMAGRTLTEGAAADRASHQDERDAFGRLAADLAALGLPLGTRDHDALDDTAYTVDPEALMEELVEAEREKRGLR
;
A
#
# COMPACT_ATOMS: atom_id res chain seq x y z
N MET A 1 -21.98 7.89 5.62
CA MET A 1 -20.68 7.60 4.98
C MET A 1 -19.63 8.28 5.85
N ASN A 2 -18.71 7.51 6.44
CA ASN A 2 -17.82 7.93 7.53
C ASN A 2 -17.00 9.18 7.14
N ALA A 3 -17.06 10.25 7.94
CA ALA A 3 -16.27 11.46 7.71
C ALA A 3 -14.77 11.14 7.64
N GLY A 4 -14.29 10.20 8.46
CA GLY A 4 -12.92 9.69 8.39
C GLY A 4 -12.59 9.01 7.06
N ALA A 5 -13.48 8.18 6.52
CA ALA A 5 -13.29 7.56 5.20
C ALA A 5 -13.22 8.60 4.05
N ALA A 6 -14.02 9.66 4.14
CA ALA A 6 -13.99 10.75 3.17
C ALA A 6 -12.67 11.54 3.25
N GLU A 7 -12.13 11.75 4.46
CA GLU A 7 -10.83 12.40 4.63
C GLU A 7 -9.69 11.51 4.13
N MET A 8 -9.70 10.22 4.49
CA MET A 8 -8.70 9.25 4.04
C MET A 8 -8.66 9.12 2.52
N ALA A 9 -9.81 9.20 1.85
CA ALA A 9 -9.89 9.18 0.38
C ALA A 9 -9.13 10.34 -0.29
N ARG A 10 -8.83 11.43 0.42
CA ARG A 10 -8.02 12.55 -0.10
C ARG A 10 -6.53 12.22 -0.15
N HIS A 11 -6.10 11.22 0.62
CA HIS A 11 -4.71 10.81 0.75
C HIS A 11 -4.40 9.50 0.01
N VAL A 12 -5.36 8.91 -0.70
CA VAL A 12 -5.18 7.63 -1.37
C VAL A 12 -5.49 7.73 -2.85
N LYS A 13 -4.63 7.13 -3.68
CA LYS A 13 -4.92 6.94 -5.11
C LYS A 13 -4.81 5.46 -5.48
N LEU A 14 -5.95 4.81 -5.69
CA LEU A 14 -6.05 3.41 -6.08
C LEU A 14 -5.89 3.24 -7.59
N VAL A 15 -5.11 2.24 -8.02
CA VAL A 15 -4.68 2.09 -9.42
C VAL A 15 -4.92 0.69 -9.96
N ALA A 16 -4.77 -0.34 -9.14
CA ALA A 16 -4.90 -1.73 -9.55
C ALA A 16 -5.71 -2.55 -8.54
N LYS A 17 -6.18 -3.72 -8.97
CA LYS A 17 -6.74 -4.73 -8.07
C LYS A 17 -5.59 -5.54 -7.46
N GLY A 18 -5.59 -5.70 -6.14
CA GLY A 18 -4.66 -6.54 -5.38
C GLY A 18 -5.29 -7.85 -4.91
N GLY A 19 -4.55 -8.61 -4.10
CA GLY A 19 -5.02 -9.84 -3.47
C GLY A 19 -6.16 -9.63 -2.48
N LYS A 20 -6.10 -8.58 -1.65
CA LYS A 20 -7.10 -8.25 -0.62
C LYS A 20 -8.11 -7.23 -1.09
N GLY A 21 -7.72 -6.34 -2.01
CA GLY A 21 -8.63 -5.32 -2.53
C GLY A 21 -8.02 -4.50 -3.66
N TRP A 22 -7.60 -3.28 -3.36
CA TRP A 22 -7.06 -2.32 -4.33
C TRP A 22 -5.68 -1.81 -3.92
N ILE A 23 -4.75 -1.89 -4.85
CA ILE A 23 -3.38 -1.38 -4.70
C ILE A 23 -3.31 0.04 -5.24
N GLY A 24 -2.58 0.89 -4.54
CA GLY A 24 -2.41 2.28 -4.89
C GLY A 24 -1.26 2.95 -4.18
N TYR A 25 -1.41 4.27 -4.01
CA TYR A 25 -0.43 5.11 -3.35
C TYR A 25 -1.01 5.81 -2.13
N TRP A 26 -0.20 5.90 -1.08
CA TRP A 26 -0.39 6.79 0.06
C TRP A 26 0.26 8.14 -0.24
N LEU A 27 -0.54 9.19 -0.20
CA LEU A 27 -0.23 10.55 -0.65
C LEU A 27 -0.43 11.58 0.47
N HIS A 28 -0.19 11.16 1.72
CA HIS A 28 -0.28 12.09 2.84
C HIS A 28 0.80 13.18 2.72
N PRO A 29 0.47 14.47 2.90
CA PRO A 29 1.41 15.57 2.67
C PRO A 29 2.64 15.56 3.60
N ASP A 30 2.53 14.91 4.76
CA ASP A 30 3.63 14.78 5.72
C ASP A 30 4.59 13.62 5.37
N GLU A 31 4.31 12.85 4.31
CA GLU A 31 5.27 11.88 3.80
C GLU A 31 6.47 12.58 3.11
N PRO A 32 7.69 12.03 3.20
CA PRO A 32 8.87 12.61 2.57
C PRO A 32 8.73 12.74 1.05
N SER A 33 8.76 13.98 0.55
CA SER A 33 8.62 14.29 -0.89
C SER A 33 9.86 13.94 -1.73
N GLU A 34 10.99 13.64 -1.09
CA GLU A 34 12.24 13.25 -1.76
C GLU A 34 12.24 11.81 -2.27
N ARG A 35 11.18 11.04 -2.00
CA ARG A 35 11.07 9.61 -2.32
C ARG A 35 9.90 9.33 -3.25
N ALA A 36 9.90 8.14 -3.85
CA ALA A 36 8.71 7.64 -4.54
C ALA A 36 7.55 7.54 -3.55
N TRP A 37 6.33 7.84 -4.01
CA TRP A 37 5.11 7.68 -3.20
C TRP A 37 4.98 6.24 -2.70
N ARG A 38 4.61 6.10 -1.43
CA ARG A 38 4.52 4.81 -0.76
C ARG A 38 3.33 4.01 -1.29
N LEU A 39 3.52 2.70 -1.42
CA LEU A 39 2.51 1.78 -1.93
C LEU A 39 1.63 1.27 -0.80
N ILE A 40 0.33 1.23 -1.05
CA ILE A 40 -0.68 0.82 -0.08
C ILE A 40 -1.68 -0.13 -0.73
N GLU A 41 -2.20 -1.09 0.03
CA GLU A 41 -3.36 -1.88 -0.35
C GLU A 41 -4.53 -1.56 0.57
N LEU A 42 -5.66 -1.14 0.00
CA LEU A 42 -6.93 -1.01 0.70
C LEU A 42 -7.72 -2.29 0.48
N ASP A 43 -8.01 -3.03 1.54
CA ASP A 43 -8.86 -4.22 1.43
C ASP A 43 -10.36 -3.86 1.35
N THR A 44 -11.19 -4.88 1.18
CA THR A 44 -12.64 -4.72 1.08
C THR A 44 -13.32 -4.35 2.41
N GLU A 45 -12.63 -4.53 3.53
CA GLU A 45 -13.11 -4.19 4.88
C GLU A 45 -12.67 -2.78 5.32
N PHE A 46 -12.02 -2.05 4.41
CA PHE A 46 -11.51 -0.69 4.61
C PHE A 46 -10.28 -0.62 5.53
N THR A 47 -9.49 -1.69 5.57
CA THR A 47 -8.17 -1.74 6.21
C THR A 47 -7.08 -1.39 5.21
N PHE A 48 -6.13 -0.59 5.66
CA PHE A 48 -4.95 -0.13 4.95
C PHE A 48 -3.74 -1.00 5.29
N TRP A 49 -3.20 -1.66 4.27
CA TRP A 49 -2.05 -2.53 4.39
C TRP A 49 -0.80 -1.89 3.75
N PRO A 50 0.34 -1.85 4.45
CA PRO A 50 1.61 -1.46 3.84
C PRO A 50 2.00 -2.44 2.74
N MET A 51 2.64 -1.92 1.69
CA MET A 51 3.21 -2.75 0.63
C MET A 51 4.69 -2.42 0.42
N ALA A 52 5.48 -3.46 0.17
CA ALA A 52 6.90 -3.30 -0.15
C ALA A 52 7.12 -2.88 -1.62
N GLY A 53 8.18 -2.13 -1.86
CA GLY A 53 8.60 -1.69 -3.19
C GLY A 53 8.44 -0.18 -3.41
N ARG A 54 9.07 0.32 -4.47
CA ARG A 54 9.08 1.75 -4.84
C ARG A 54 8.22 2.04 -6.06
N THR A 55 7.75 1.01 -6.75
CA THR A 55 6.91 1.11 -7.94
C THR A 55 5.69 0.19 -7.81
N LEU A 56 4.59 0.56 -8.46
CA LEU A 56 3.39 -0.31 -8.49
C LEU A 56 3.70 -1.72 -8.99
N THR A 57 4.62 -1.86 -9.95
CA THR A 57 5.01 -3.17 -10.48
C THR A 57 5.74 -4.00 -9.44
N GLU A 58 6.64 -3.40 -8.66
CA GLU A 58 7.32 -4.09 -7.54
C GLU A 58 6.31 -4.53 -6.47
N GLY A 59 5.43 -3.63 -6.02
CA GLY A 59 4.43 -3.96 -5.01
C GLY A 59 3.43 -5.02 -5.48
N ALA A 60 2.97 -4.95 -6.73
CA ALA A 60 2.09 -5.97 -7.30
C ALA A 60 2.79 -7.33 -7.46
N ALA A 61 4.07 -7.34 -7.84
CA ALA A 61 4.85 -8.57 -7.92
C ALA A 61 5.09 -9.19 -6.53
N ALA A 62 5.36 -8.36 -5.51
CA ALA A 62 5.53 -8.79 -4.13
C ALA A 62 4.23 -9.37 -3.54
N ASP A 63 3.11 -8.69 -3.75
CA ASP A 63 1.77 -9.18 -3.36
C ASP A 63 1.49 -10.54 -4.02
N ARG A 64 1.68 -10.62 -5.34
CA ARG A 64 1.46 -11.87 -6.10
C ARG A 64 2.38 -13.00 -5.65
N ALA A 65 3.61 -12.71 -5.24
CA ALA A 65 4.58 -13.68 -4.74
C ALA A 65 4.22 -14.17 -3.33
N SER A 66 3.71 -13.29 -2.46
CA SER A 66 3.29 -13.62 -1.09
C SER A 66 2.16 -14.64 -1.02
N HIS A 67 1.38 -14.76 -2.11
CA HIS A 67 0.32 -15.76 -2.26
C HIS A 67 0.81 -17.10 -2.84
N GLN A 68 2.12 -17.28 -3.04
CA GLN A 68 2.72 -18.52 -3.51
C GLN A 68 3.53 -19.15 -2.39
N ASP A 69 3.39 -20.47 -2.19
CA ASP A 69 4.13 -21.21 -1.16
C ASP A 69 5.63 -21.38 -1.49
N GLU A 70 6.08 -20.83 -2.62
CA GLU A 70 7.40 -21.06 -3.19
C GLU A 70 8.35 -19.89 -2.87
N ARG A 71 9.44 -20.19 -2.17
CA ARG A 71 10.44 -19.19 -1.73
C ARG A 71 11.01 -18.32 -2.85
N ASP A 72 11.09 -18.86 -4.07
CA ASP A 72 11.68 -18.17 -5.24
C ASP A 72 10.62 -17.51 -6.16
N ALA A 73 9.35 -17.43 -5.72
CA ALA A 73 8.24 -16.90 -6.52
C ALA A 73 8.51 -15.49 -7.04
N PHE A 74 8.99 -14.59 -6.18
CA PHE A 74 9.30 -13.21 -6.56
C PHE A 74 10.42 -13.15 -7.61
N GLY A 75 11.52 -13.90 -7.41
CA GLY A 75 12.66 -13.91 -8.32
C GLY A 75 12.32 -14.44 -9.72
N ARG A 76 11.35 -15.37 -9.82
CA ARG A 76 10.80 -15.83 -11.10
C ARG A 76 9.91 -14.77 -11.74
N LEU A 77 8.98 -14.17 -11.00
CA LEU A 77 8.16 -13.07 -11.51
C LEU A 77 9.02 -11.90 -12.01
N ALA A 78 10.09 -11.55 -11.30
CA ALA A 78 11.03 -10.53 -11.72
C ALA A 78 11.73 -10.88 -13.06
N ALA A 79 12.07 -12.15 -13.27
CA ALA A 79 12.66 -12.62 -14.53
C ALA A 79 11.65 -12.60 -15.68
N ASP A 80 10.41 -13.05 -15.43
CA ASP A 80 9.33 -13.05 -16.41
C ASP A 80 8.98 -11.62 -16.84
N LEU A 81 8.86 -10.69 -15.90
CA LEU A 81 8.62 -9.27 -16.16
C LEU A 81 9.78 -8.64 -16.94
N ALA A 82 11.03 -8.96 -16.59
CA ALA A 82 12.19 -8.50 -17.35
C ALA A 82 12.19 -9.01 -18.80
N ALA A 83 11.80 -10.26 -19.04
CA ALA A 83 11.66 -10.82 -20.39
C ALA A 83 10.56 -10.13 -21.22
N LEU A 84 9.56 -9.54 -20.55
CA LEU A 84 8.50 -8.72 -21.15
C LEU A 84 8.86 -7.24 -21.29
N GLY A 85 10.09 -6.83 -20.92
CA GLY A 85 10.54 -5.44 -21.01
C GLY A 85 10.12 -4.55 -19.83
N LEU A 86 9.72 -5.15 -18.70
CA LEU A 86 9.32 -4.47 -17.47
C LEU A 86 10.25 -4.86 -16.29
N PRO A 87 11.56 -4.57 -16.35
CA PRO A 87 12.48 -4.97 -15.30
C PRO A 87 12.14 -4.30 -13.96
N LEU A 88 12.20 -5.08 -12.88
CA LEU A 88 12.15 -4.57 -11.51
C LEU A 88 13.53 -4.06 -11.07
N GLY A 89 13.58 -3.23 -10.02
CA GLY A 89 14.85 -2.73 -9.46
C GLY A 89 15.68 -3.82 -8.76
N THR A 90 15.07 -4.94 -8.42
CA THR A 90 15.70 -6.07 -7.74
C THR A 90 15.03 -7.40 -8.13
N ARG A 91 15.75 -8.51 -7.93
CA ARG A 91 15.21 -9.89 -8.02
C ARG A 91 15.03 -10.54 -6.65
N ASP A 92 15.50 -9.86 -5.61
CA ASP A 92 15.40 -10.29 -4.22
C ASP A 92 14.21 -9.61 -3.57
N HIS A 93 13.29 -10.40 -3.01
CA HIS A 93 12.11 -9.91 -2.32
C HIS A 93 12.49 -9.13 -1.06
N ASP A 94 13.53 -9.56 -0.35
CA ASP A 94 13.95 -8.95 0.91
C ASP A 94 14.71 -7.62 0.68
N ALA A 95 15.02 -7.30 -0.58
CA ALA A 95 15.63 -6.03 -0.97
C ALA A 95 14.60 -4.96 -1.36
N LEU A 96 13.30 -5.28 -1.31
CA LEU A 96 12.24 -4.30 -1.56
C LEU A 96 12.19 -3.27 -0.44
N ASP A 97 11.80 -2.05 -0.80
CA ASP A 97 11.63 -0.96 0.17
C ASP A 97 10.38 -1.19 1.01
N ASP A 98 10.57 -1.56 2.28
CA ASP A 98 9.53 -1.83 3.27
C ASP A 98 9.47 -0.75 4.36
N THR A 99 10.06 0.43 4.10
CA THR A 99 10.10 1.50 5.08
C THR A 99 8.68 1.88 5.52
N ALA A 100 8.48 1.95 6.83
CA ALA A 100 7.21 2.39 7.43
C ALA A 100 6.76 3.77 6.92
N TYR A 101 5.45 3.98 6.94
CA TYR A 101 4.83 5.28 6.71
C TYR A 101 5.22 6.27 7.81
N THR A 102 5.36 7.54 7.42
CA THR A 102 5.51 8.64 8.39
C THR A 102 4.20 8.89 9.11
N VAL A 103 3.10 8.82 8.36
CA VAL A 103 1.74 8.86 8.90
C VAL A 103 1.10 7.50 8.66
N ASP A 104 0.92 6.75 9.74
CA ASP A 104 0.28 5.44 9.72
C ASP A 104 -1.20 5.59 9.28
N PRO A 105 -1.60 4.99 8.15
CA PRO A 105 -2.97 5.11 7.64
C PRO A 105 -4.04 4.55 8.59
N GLU A 106 -3.75 3.45 9.31
CA GLU A 106 -4.69 2.84 10.25
C GLU A 106 -4.84 3.71 11.50
N ALA A 107 -3.72 4.21 12.05
CA ALA A 107 -3.77 5.10 13.19
C ALA A 107 -4.54 6.39 12.87
N LEU A 108 -4.31 6.98 11.68
CA LEU A 108 -5.06 8.15 11.23
C LEU A 108 -6.57 7.86 11.07
N MET A 109 -6.93 6.67 10.56
CA MET A 109 -8.33 6.26 10.50
C MET A 109 -8.99 6.23 11.89
N GLU A 110 -8.32 5.60 12.86
CA GLU A 110 -8.81 5.52 14.24
C GLU A 110 -8.99 6.91 14.85
N GLU A 111 -8.01 7.79 14.70
CA GLU A 111 -8.08 9.18 15.17
C GLU A 111 -9.27 9.93 14.56
N LEU A 112 -9.49 9.79 13.26
CA LEU A 112 -10.60 10.43 12.56
C LEU A 112 -11.96 9.88 13.01
N VAL A 113 -12.04 8.57 13.29
CA VAL A 113 -13.25 7.94 13.82
C VAL A 113 -13.56 8.47 15.22
N GLU A 114 -12.57 8.51 16.12
CA GLU A 114 -12.75 9.00 17.49
C GLU A 114 -13.08 10.50 17.52
N ALA A 115 -12.43 11.31 16.69
CA ALA A 115 -12.77 12.73 16.55
C ALA A 115 -14.21 12.95 16.07
N GLU A 116 -14.72 12.09 15.18
CA GLU A 116 -16.11 12.16 14.72
C GLU A 116 -17.11 11.69 15.79
N ARG A 117 -16.74 10.68 16.60
CA ARG A 117 -17.55 10.24 17.74
C ARG A 117 -17.67 11.35 18.79
N GLU A 118 -16.57 12.00 19.14
CA GLU A 118 -16.55 13.12 20.09
C GLU A 118 -17.44 14.28 19.62
N LYS A 119 -17.33 14.69 18.34
CA LYS A 119 -18.19 15.73 17.75
C LYS A 119 -19.69 15.41 17.86
N ARG A 120 -20.05 14.13 17.88
CA ARG A 120 -21.42 13.64 17.99
C ARG A 120 -21.86 13.39 19.44
N GLY A 121 -20.99 13.63 20.42
CA GLY A 121 -21.26 13.35 21.84
C GLY A 121 -21.32 11.85 22.16
N LEU A 122 -20.73 11.01 21.30
CA LEU A 122 -20.61 9.57 21.50
C LEU A 122 -19.25 9.32 22.14
N ARG A 123 -19.23 8.94 23.41
CA ARG A 123 -18.00 8.58 24.14
C ARG A 123 -17.98 7.07 24.31
#